data_AF-A0A211YQZ3-F1
#
_entry.id   AF-A0A211YQZ3-F1
#
_cell.length_a   1.000
_cell.length_b   1.000
_cell.length_c   1.000
_cell.angle_alpha   90.00
_cell.angle_beta   90.00
_cell.angle_gamma   90.00
#
_symmetry.space_group_name_H-M   'P 1'
#
loop_
_entity.id
_entity.type
_entity.pdbx_description
1 polymer ?
#
loop_
_entity_poly.entity_id
_entity_poly.type
_entity_poly.pdbx_seq_one_letter_code
_entity_poly.pdbx_strand_id
1 'polypeptide(L)'
;MSELRDFMREYAASIYRLASGFLEARRRLIATLEGRELAELVDDEHTVEMLLGGFKPERRGQRYPPRSLARFYRDVIGVYIQQPERLAARLRDGLPLSIASRGIRVAASKTRPVSQIEALRDAARALLESLGTDASEPQEVDTNDPMWAPELVRQLLSAIVDGMPPYSRKALVLYSAWSITAALLEKIAEKDERRELEELGLEEYARFFGADVDPLRIVYRAQPGSPLARYRCLVHAGARLLQLSELEAFYKKPDPVKDMLQAAMRHVSRASKELRELLDLMASNASQRSQCLPRAECPGEPPCLPLGAVWAELDVEVEDTLAKLGKGVEAGVGELLSALSPLMIYGLAIIEKRYDGGDKGLIRIAFVAEQKPPRDKAG
;
A
#
# COMPACT_ATOMS: atom_id res chain seq x y z
N MET A 1 8.81 14.18 -24.32
CA MET A 1 8.62 14.36 -22.86
C MET A 1 8.54 12.97 -22.25
N SER A 2 8.94 12.83 -20.99
CA SER A 2 9.31 11.56 -20.36
C SER A 2 8.07 10.92 -19.72
N GLU A 3 7.48 9.91 -20.37
CA GLU A 3 6.12 9.44 -20.05
C GLU A 3 5.95 8.79 -18.67
N LEU A 4 6.99 8.14 -18.12
CA LEU A 4 6.95 7.53 -16.80
C LEU A 4 7.24 8.53 -15.67
N ARG A 5 8.20 9.44 -15.90
CA ARG A 5 8.56 10.53 -14.99
C ARG A 5 7.38 11.48 -14.82
N ASP A 6 6.73 11.87 -15.92
CA ASP A 6 5.56 12.73 -15.88
C ASP A 6 4.40 12.04 -15.15
N PHE A 7 4.18 10.73 -15.41
CA PHE A 7 3.23 9.93 -14.64
C PHE A 7 3.52 9.91 -13.14
N MET A 8 4.77 9.67 -12.73
CA MET A 8 5.17 9.69 -11.31
C MET A 8 4.96 11.07 -10.68
N ARG A 9 5.30 12.14 -11.40
CA ARG A 9 5.14 13.51 -10.94
C ARG A 9 3.66 13.83 -10.73
N GLU A 10 2.81 13.56 -11.72
CA GLU A 10 1.37 13.82 -11.65
C GLU A 10 0.71 13.01 -10.53
N TYR A 11 1.06 11.72 -10.42
CA TYR A 11 0.57 10.86 -9.35
C TYR A 11 0.97 11.39 -7.97
N ALA A 12 2.26 11.66 -7.75
CA ALA A 12 2.75 12.16 -6.48
C ALA A 12 2.15 13.53 -6.12
N ALA A 13 2.05 14.45 -7.09
CA ALA A 13 1.44 15.76 -6.91
C ALA A 13 -0.04 15.66 -6.52
N SER A 14 -0.81 14.82 -7.21
CA SER A 14 -2.23 14.60 -6.91
C SER A 14 -2.43 14.08 -5.48
N ILE A 15 -1.67 13.05 -5.09
CA ILE A 15 -1.71 12.48 -3.73
C ILE A 15 -1.30 13.51 -2.69
N TYR A 16 -0.19 14.23 -2.90
CA TYR A 16 0.30 15.21 -1.96
C TYR A 16 -0.73 16.32 -1.73
N ARG A 17 -1.31 16.87 -2.80
CA ARG A 17 -2.30 17.94 -2.75
C ARG A 17 -3.54 17.53 -1.95
N LEU A 18 -4.10 16.35 -2.25
CA LEU A 18 -5.28 15.80 -1.58
C LEU A 18 -5.01 15.49 -0.10
N ALA A 19 -3.90 14.80 0.19
CA ALA A 19 -3.54 14.43 1.56
C ALA A 19 -3.20 15.64 2.42
N SER A 20 -2.48 16.63 1.88
CA SER A 20 -2.15 17.87 2.59
C SER A 20 -3.41 18.70 2.85
N GLY A 21 -4.27 18.88 1.84
CA GLY A 21 -5.54 19.60 1.99
C GLY A 21 -6.43 18.96 3.05
N PHE A 22 -6.50 17.62 3.09
CA PHE A 22 -7.23 16.89 4.13
C PHE A 22 -6.67 17.16 5.54
N LEU A 23 -5.35 17.09 5.71
CA LEU A 23 -4.71 17.27 7.02
C LEU A 23 -4.83 18.70 7.53
N GLU A 24 -4.76 19.69 6.64
CA GLU A 24 -4.96 21.09 6.95
C GLU A 24 -6.42 21.41 7.29
N ALA A 25 -7.37 20.90 6.50
CA ALA A 25 -8.80 20.99 6.80
C ALA A 25 -9.13 20.38 8.16
N ARG A 26 -8.59 19.19 8.46
CA ARG A 26 -8.73 18.55 9.77
C ARG A 26 -8.14 19.42 10.89
N ARG A 27 -6.96 20.01 10.70
CA ARG A 27 -6.34 20.87 11.72
C ARG A 27 -7.22 22.10 12.01
N ARG A 28 -7.75 22.74 10.97
CA ARG A 28 -8.70 23.86 11.11
C ARG A 28 -9.96 23.44 11.86
N LEU A 29 -10.56 22.30 11.48
CA LEU A 29 -11.75 21.76 12.16
C LEU A 29 -11.49 21.53 13.65
N ILE A 30 -10.36 20.90 14.01
CA ILE A 30 -10.00 20.66 15.40
C ILE A 30 -9.83 21.97 16.17
N ALA A 31 -9.12 22.93 15.60
CA ALA A 31 -8.93 24.24 16.23
C ALA A 31 -10.27 24.96 16.50
N THR A 32 -11.26 24.75 15.64
CA THR A 32 -12.60 25.36 15.78
C THR A 32 -13.50 24.62 16.78
N LEU A 33 -13.38 23.29 16.88
CA LEU A 33 -14.37 22.46 17.59
C LEU A 33 -13.87 21.86 18.92
N GLU A 34 -12.61 21.50 19.03
CA GLU A 34 -12.11 20.72 20.18
C GLU A 34 -12.30 21.47 21.51
N GLY A 35 -12.81 20.77 22.52
CA GLY A 35 -13.03 21.31 23.86
C GLY A 35 -14.31 22.12 24.02
N ARG A 36 -14.92 22.57 22.91
CA ARG A 36 -16.21 23.30 22.94
C ARG A 36 -17.34 22.38 23.37
N GLU A 37 -18.33 22.99 24.02
CA GLU A 37 -19.55 22.29 24.41
C GLU A 37 -20.48 22.15 23.20
N LEU A 38 -21.06 20.97 23.01
CA LEU A 38 -22.00 20.71 21.92
C LEU A 38 -23.19 21.69 21.94
N ALA A 39 -23.60 22.13 23.13
CA ALA A 39 -24.65 23.14 23.31
C ALA A 39 -24.33 24.49 22.67
N GLU A 40 -23.04 24.85 22.52
CA GLU A 40 -22.60 26.08 21.84
C GLU A 40 -22.57 25.94 20.31
N LEU A 41 -22.71 24.72 19.82
CA LEU A 41 -22.58 24.37 18.40
C LEU A 41 -23.93 24.00 17.78
N VAL A 42 -25.01 23.91 18.58
CA VAL A 42 -26.32 23.44 18.10
C VAL A 42 -26.96 24.32 17.04
N ASP A 43 -26.57 25.60 16.98
CA ASP A 43 -27.08 26.57 16.01
C ASP A 43 -26.31 26.53 14.67
N ASP A 44 -25.18 25.82 14.62
CA ASP A 44 -24.44 25.54 13.39
C ASP A 44 -24.87 24.18 12.84
N GLU A 45 -25.81 24.20 11.89
CA GLU A 45 -26.38 23.00 11.27
C GLU A 45 -25.30 22.09 10.65
N HIS A 46 -24.25 22.67 10.07
CA HIS A 46 -23.18 21.90 9.44
C HIS A 46 -22.34 21.17 10.48
N THR A 47 -21.95 21.86 11.55
CA THR A 47 -21.22 21.24 12.67
C THR A 47 -22.05 20.16 13.35
N VAL A 48 -23.35 20.41 13.56
CA VAL A 48 -24.27 19.40 14.12
C VAL A 48 -24.36 18.19 13.20
N GLU A 49 -24.49 18.39 11.89
CA GLU A 49 -24.54 17.31 10.92
C GLU A 49 -23.24 16.49 10.90
N MET A 50 -22.08 17.12 10.98
CA MET A 50 -20.79 16.41 11.10
C MET A 50 -20.70 15.54 12.36
N LEU A 51 -21.14 16.07 13.52
CA LEU A 51 -20.98 15.41 14.83
C LEU A 51 -22.09 14.41 15.16
N LEU A 52 -23.31 14.62 14.63
CA LEU A 52 -24.52 13.85 14.96
C LEU A 52 -25.23 13.28 13.72
N GLY A 53 -24.74 13.51 12.51
CA GLY A 53 -25.36 13.02 11.28
C GLY A 53 -25.55 11.51 11.29
N GLY A 54 -26.81 11.07 11.24
CA GLY A 54 -27.22 9.67 11.31
C GLY A 54 -27.25 9.06 12.73
N PHE A 55 -27.05 9.86 13.78
CA PHE A 55 -27.16 9.42 15.18
C PHE A 55 -28.58 8.94 15.52
N LYS A 56 -28.71 7.79 16.19
CA LYS A 56 -30.01 7.19 16.54
C LYS A 56 -30.12 7.00 18.06
N PRO A 57 -30.79 7.91 18.80
CA PRO A 57 -30.88 7.85 20.25
C PRO A 57 -31.73 6.67 20.75
N GLU A 58 -32.70 6.21 19.95
CA GLU A 58 -33.71 5.22 20.35
C GLU A 58 -33.23 3.76 20.30
N ARG A 59 -32.16 3.45 19.56
CA ARG A 59 -31.68 2.07 19.44
C ARG A 59 -30.82 1.68 20.66
N ARG A 60 -31.22 0.63 21.40
CA ARG A 60 -30.45 0.04 22.52
C ARG A 60 -29.09 -0.61 22.11
N GLY A 61 -28.56 -0.30 20.92
CA GLY A 61 -27.33 -0.86 20.34
C GLY A 61 -26.33 0.21 19.88
N GLN A 62 -25.69 0.03 18.71
CA GLN A 62 -24.78 1.04 18.12
C GLN A 62 -25.51 2.36 17.83
N ARG A 63 -25.12 3.42 18.55
CA ARG A 63 -25.69 4.77 18.39
C ARG A 63 -25.38 5.44 17.06
N TYR A 64 -24.22 5.08 16.51
CA TYR A 64 -23.78 5.50 15.20
C TYR A 64 -23.89 4.32 14.24
N PRO A 65 -24.89 4.30 13.35
CA PRO A 65 -24.97 3.31 12.28
C PRO A 65 -23.65 3.19 11.51
N PRO A 66 -23.33 2.01 10.94
CA PRO A 66 -22.07 1.78 10.22
C PRO A 66 -21.73 2.82 9.14
N ARG A 67 -22.73 3.42 8.48
CA ARG A 67 -22.55 4.42 7.42
C ARG A 67 -23.01 5.83 7.80
N SER A 68 -23.11 6.11 9.10
CA SER A 68 -23.48 7.44 9.56
C SER A 68 -22.31 8.42 9.42
N LEU A 69 -22.61 9.67 9.11
CA LEU A 69 -21.61 10.72 8.93
C LEU A 69 -20.83 10.94 10.23
N ALA A 70 -21.51 10.97 11.37
CA ALA A 70 -20.85 11.10 12.67
C ALA A 70 -19.87 9.95 12.97
N ARG A 71 -20.16 8.73 12.49
CA ARG A 71 -19.20 7.63 12.59
C ARG A 71 -17.97 7.88 11.74
N PHE A 72 -18.15 8.44 10.54
CA PHE A 72 -17.03 8.80 9.67
C PHE A 72 -16.13 9.84 10.35
N TYR A 73 -16.71 10.92 10.88
CA TYR A 73 -15.95 11.94 11.61
C TYR A 73 -15.23 11.37 12.83
N ARG A 74 -15.86 10.45 13.58
CA ARG A 74 -15.21 9.79 14.71
C ARG A 74 -14.09 8.84 14.30
N ASP A 75 -14.37 7.88 13.42
CA ASP A 75 -13.49 6.74 13.13
C ASP A 75 -12.39 7.11 12.11
N VAL A 76 -12.70 8.00 11.17
CA VAL A 76 -11.79 8.42 10.10
C VAL A 76 -11.12 9.74 10.44
N ILE A 77 -11.87 10.79 10.77
CA ILE A 77 -11.30 12.12 11.05
C ILE A 77 -10.76 12.21 12.48
N GLY A 78 -11.36 11.49 13.42
CA GLY A 78 -11.02 11.56 14.84
C GLY A 78 -11.64 12.74 15.56
N VAL A 79 -12.78 13.27 15.09
CA VAL A 79 -13.52 14.35 15.77
C VAL A 79 -14.88 13.83 16.19
N TYR A 80 -15.21 13.94 17.48
CA TYR A 80 -16.39 13.29 18.06
C TYR A 80 -16.85 13.91 19.37
N ILE A 81 -18.05 13.56 19.83
CA ILE A 81 -18.55 13.96 21.16
C ILE A 81 -18.16 12.94 22.24
N GLN A 82 -17.76 13.39 23.43
CA GLN A 82 -17.23 12.51 24.47
C GLN A 82 -18.27 11.62 25.17
N GLN A 83 -19.54 12.04 25.21
CA GLN A 83 -20.59 11.36 25.98
C GLN A 83 -21.85 11.08 25.14
N PRO A 84 -21.73 10.35 24.00
CA PRO A 84 -22.88 10.05 23.14
C PRO A 84 -23.98 9.27 23.89
N GLU A 85 -23.63 8.54 24.95
CA GLU A 85 -24.53 7.86 25.88
C GLU A 85 -25.47 8.81 26.58
N ARG A 86 -24.89 9.85 27.16
CA ARG A 86 -25.62 10.85 27.93
C ARG A 86 -26.53 11.66 27.02
N LEU A 87 -26.05 12.00 25.83
CA LEU A 87 -26.86 12.66 24.81
C LEU A 87 -28.08 11.81 24.44
N ALA A 88 -27.88 10.53 24.11
CA ALA A 88 -28.97 9.63 23.74
C ALA A 88 -29.99 9.44 24.86
N ALA A 89 -29.54 9.29 26.11
CA ALA A 89 -30.44 9.17 27.25
C ALA A 89 -31.35 10.40 27.37
N ARG A 90 -30.77 11.60 27.37
CA ARG A 90 -31.50 12.87 27.48
C ARG A 90 -32.46 13.12 26.32
N LEU A 91 -32.05 12.78 25.10
CA LEU A 91 -32.94 12.89 23.93
C LEU A 91 -34.11 11.91 24.03
N ARG A 92 -33.90 10.69 24.54
CA ARG A 92 -34.99 9.73 24.79
C ARG A 92 -35.93 10.19 25.91
N ASP A 93 -35.42 10.93 26.88
CA ASP A 93 -36.22 11.56 27.93
C ASP A 93 -37.02 12.78 27.40
N GLY A 94 -36.96 13.07 26.10
CA GLY A 94 -37.71 14.13 25.44
C GLY A 94 -37.07 15.52 25.56
N LEU A 95 -35.84 15.62 26.06
CA LEU A 95 -35.15 16.91 26.14
C LEU A 95 -34.76 17.40 24.75
N PRO A 96 -34.96 18.70 24.43
CA PRO A 96 -34.50 19.27 23.17
C PRO A 96 -32.96 19.23 23.09
N LEU A 97 -32.42 19.18 21.86
CA LEU A 97 -30.99 19.03 21.61
C LEU A 97 -30.14 20.09 22.34
N SER A 98 -30.60 21.34 22.38
CA SER A 98 -29.93 22.46 23.07
C SER A 98 -29.76 22.25 24.58
N ILE A 99 -30.66 21.49 25.21
CA ILE A 99 -30.56 21.13 26.64
C ILE A 99 -29.84 19.79 26.79
N ALA A 100 -30.13 18.82 25.92
CA ALA A 100 -29.56 17.48 25.98
C ALA A 100 -28.03 17.47 25.82
N SER A 101 -27.52 18.39 25.01
CA SER A 101 -26.10 18.60 24.72
C SER A 101 -25.29 19.25 25.84
N ARG A 102 -25.94 19.77 26.89
CA ARG A 102 -25.23 20.51 27.96
C ARG A 102 -24.21 19.65 28.72
N GLY A 103 -23.00 20.16 28.88
CA GLY A 103 -21.87 19.48 29.49
C GLY A 103 -21.30 18.33 28.66
N ILE A 104 -21.67 18.20 27.39
CA ILE A 104 -21.09 17.23 26.45
C ILE A 104 -20.14 17.99 25.53
N ARG A 105 -18.86 17.64 25.57
CA ARG A 105 -17.82 18.32 24.80
C ARG A 105 -17.42 17.55 23.55
N VAL A 106 -16.93 18.29 22.57
CA VAL A 106 -16.23 17.74 21.41
C VAL A 106 -14.78 17.42 21.81
N ALA A 107 -14.29 16.28 21.35
CA ALA A 107 -12.91 15.83 21.51
C ALA A 107 -12.31 15.49 20.14
N ALA A 108 -10.99 15.57 20.06
CA ALA A 108 -10.24 15.10 18.91
C ALA A 108 -9.26 13.98 19.31
N SER A 109 -8.98 13.08 18.38
CA SER A 109 -7.94 12.05 18.53
C SER A 109 -7.27 11.75 17.20
N LYS A 110 -6.01 11.27 17.26
CA LYS A 110 -5.29 10.81 16.06
C LYS A 110 -5.73 9.39 15.72
N THR A 111 -6.46 9.23 14.63
CA THR A 111 -6.94 7.92 14.16
C THR A 111 -5.89 7.21 13.30
N ARG A 112 -6.10 5.91 13.05
CA ARG A 112 -5.27 5.14 12.12
C ARG A 112 -5.35 5.68 10.68
N PRO A 113 -6.55 6.01 10.12
CA PRO A 113 -6.64 6.69 8.83
C PRO A 113 -5.84 7.99 8.74
N VAL A 114 -5.93 8.88 9.73
CA VAL A 114 -5.16 10.13 9.75
C VAL A 114 -3.65 9.87 9.72
N SER A 115 -3.18 8.92 10.53
CA SER A 115 -1.76 8.54 10.56
C SER A 115 -1.28 7.97 9.21
N GLN A 116 -2.11 7.18 8.51
CA GLN A 116 -1.77 6.66 7.19
C GLN A 116 -1.81 7.75 6.10
N ILE A 117 -2.73 8.72 6.19
CA ILE A 117 -2.78 9.87 5.28
C ILE A 117 -1.55 10.77 5.46
N GLU A 118 -1.07 10.98 6.70
CA GLU A 118 0.22 11.66 6.95
C GLU A 118 1.39 10.93 6.30
N ALA A 119 1.49 9.61 6.49
CA ALA A 119 2.55 8.80 5.89
C ALA A 119 2.49 8.83 4.35
N LEU A 120 1.27 8.85 3.79
CA LEU A 120 1.05 8.96 2.35
C LEU A 120 1.51 10.31 1.80
N ARG A 121 1.15 11.42 2.48
CA ARG A 121 1.64 12.76 2.15
C ARG A 121 3.17 12.81 2.16
N ASP A 122 3.78 12.28 3.21
CA ASP A 122 5.24 12.32 3.37
C ASP A 122 5.96 11.48 2.30
N ALA A 123 5.40 10.33 1.93
CA ALA A 123 5.90 9.51 0.82
C ALA A 123 5.77 10.23 -0.53
N ALA A 124 4.64 10.90 -0.77
CA ALA A 124 4.41 11.66 -1.99
C ALA A 124 5.36 12.86 -2.10
N ARG A 125 5.57 13.60 -1.00
CA ARG A 125 6.54 14.69 -0.94
C ARG A 125 7.96 14.20 -1.25
N ALA A 126 8.39 13.11 -0.61
CA ALA A 126 9.73 12.56 -0.83
C ALA A 126 9.95 12.11 -2.29
N LEU A 127 8.89 11.71 -2.99
CA LEU A 127 8.94 11.39 -4.42
C LEU A 127 9.05 12.64 -5.29
N LEU A 128 8.28 13.70 -4.99
CA LEU A 128 8.39 14.97 -5.72
C LEU A 128 9.79 15.57 -5.57
N GLU A 129 10.33 15.56 -4.35
CA GLU A 129 11.69 16.02 -4.04
C GLU A 129 12.74 15.22 -4.84
N SER A 130 12.63 13.89 -4.91
CA SER A 130 13.58 13.06 -5.68
C SER A 130 13.46 13.24 -7.20
N LEU A 131 12.30 13.70 -7.68
CA LEU A 131 12.07 14.09 -9.07
C LEU A 131 12.52 15.53 -9.38
N GLY A 132 13.05 16.26 -8.38
CA GLY A 132 13.43 17.67 -8.51
C GLY A 132 12.23 18.60 -8.75
N THR A 133 11.06 18.24 -8.23
CA THR A 133 9.82 19.02 -8.35
C THR A 133 9.37 19.48 -6.97
N ASP A 134 8.98 20.74 -6.86
CA ASP A 134 8.42 21.27 -5.61
C ASP A 134 7.07 20.62 -5.30
N ALA A 135 6.76 20.54 -4.00
CA ALA A 135 5.48 20.04 -3.56
C ALA A 135 4.36 21.00 -4.01
N SER A 136 3.34 20.47 -4.69
CA SER A 136 2.18 21.27 -5.11
C SER A 136 1.45 21.88 -3.92
N GLU A 137 0.76 23.00 -4.12
CA GLU A 137 -0.05 23.59 -3.05
C GLU A 137 -1.12 22.59 -2.56
N PRO A 138 -1.40 22.55 -1.24
CA PRO A 138 -2.52 21.78 -0.69
C PRO A 138 -3.84 22.15 -1.37
N GLN A 139 -4.75 21.18 -1.51
CA GLN A 139 -6.09 21.49 -1.99
C GLN A 139 -6.82 22.36 -0.97
N GLU A 140 -7.37 23.48 -1.44
CA GLU A 140 -8.30 24.26 -0.63
C GLU A 140 -9.59 23.46 -0.42
N VAL A 141 -10.01 23.39 0.84
CA VAL A 141 -11.19 22.64 1.27
C VAL A 141 -12.11 23.58 2.02
N ASP A 142 -13.35 23.68 1.57
CA ASP A 142 -14.42 24.32 2.33
C ASP A 142 -14.89 23.38 3.44
N THR A 143 -14.63 23.74 4.69
CA THR A 143 -15.01 22.93 5.85
C THR A 143 -16.45 23.17 6.30
N ASN A 144 -17.19 24.07 5.64
CA ASN A 144 -18.59 24.33 5.95
C ASN A 144 -19.53 23.29 5.33
N ASP A 145 -19.10 22.52 4.33
CA ASP A 145 -19.87 21.40 3.80
C ASP A 145 -19.63 20.13 4.64
N PRO A 146 -20.62 19.57 5.37
CA PRO A 146 -20.44 18.36 6.17
C PRO A 146 -19.90 17.15 5.38
N MET A 147 -20.02 17.15 4.06
CA MET A 147 -19.51 16.09 3.16
C MET A 147 -18.07 16.29 2.70
N TRP A 148 -17.42 17.41 3.03
CA TRP A 148 -16.04 17.71 2.60
C TRP A 148 -15.07 16.54 2.88
N ALA A 149 -15.16 15.96 4.07
CA ALA A 149 -14.26 14.92 4.55
C ALA A 149 -14.49 13.58 3.83
N PRO A 150 -15.72 13.04 3.78
CA PRO A 150 -16.03 11.87 2.97
C PRO A 150 -15.65 12.02 1.49
N GLU A 151 -15.87 13.19 0.89
CA GLU A 151 -15.56 13.41 -0.51
C GLU A 151 -14.05 13.48 -0.77
N LEU A 152 -13.31 14.19 0.08
CA LEU A 152 -11.87 14.31 -0.08
C LEU A 152 -11.15 12.98 0.14
N VAL A 153 -11.61 12.17 1.11
CA VAL A 153 -11.10 10.80 1.26
C VAL A 153 -11.44 9.95 0.05
N ARG A 154 -12.66 10.07 -0.52
CA ARG A 154 -13.00 9.36 -1.77
C ARG A 154 -12.06 9.74 -2.92
N GLN A 155 -11.82 11.04 -3.12
CA GLN A 155 -10.90 11.55 -4.14
C GLN A 155 -9.48 11.03 -3.92
N LEU A 156 -9.00 11.05 -2.67
CA LEU A 156 -7.69 10.51 -2.31
C LEU A 156 -7.60 9.01 -2.61
N LEU A 157 -8.59 8.22 -2.21
CA LEU A 157 -8.62 6.77 -2.49
C LEU A 157 -8.64 6.47 -3.99
N SER A 158 -9.40 7.24 -4.78
CA SER A 158 -9.39 7.13 -6.25
C SER A 158 -8.01 7.44 -6.83
N ALA A 159 -7.41 8.57 -6.44
CA ALA A 159 -6.08 8.96 -6.91
C ALA A 159 -5.02 7.90 -6.57
N ILE A 160 -5.11 7.28 -5.38
CA ILE A 160 -4.21 6.18 -4.98
C ILE A 160 -4.31 5.02 -5.96
N VAL A 161 -5.53 4.58 -6.27
CA VAL A 161 -5.79 3.44 -7.15
C VAL A 161 -5.27 3.70 -8.57
N ASP A 162 -5.44 4.91 -9.09
CA ASP A 162 -5.01 5.26 -10.45
C ASP A 162 -3.48 5.14 -10.64
N GLY A 163 -2.71 5.35 -9.57
CA GLY A 163 -1.25 5.21 -9.55
C GLY A 163 -0.73 3.86 -9.07
N MET A 164 -1.58 2.83 -8.95
CA MET A 164 -1.18 1.53 -8.42
C MET A 164 -1.11 0.42 -9.47
N PRO A 165 -0.17 -0.54 -9.33
CA PRO A 165 -0.33 -1.84 -9.94
C PRO A 165 -1.50 -2.59 -9.26
N PRO A 166 -2.38 -3.30 -10.00
CA PRO A 166 -2.34 -3.61 -11.42
C PRO A 166 -3.20 -2.69 -12.31
N TYR A 167 -3.66 -1.54 -11.81
CA TYR A 167 -4.69 -0.73 -12.49
C TYR A 167 -4.14 0.21 -13.57
N SER A 168 -2.82 0.43 -13.60
CA SER A 168 -2.14 1.21 -14.63
C SER A 168 -0.94 0.44 -15.19
N ARG A 169 -0.77 0.44 -16.52
CA ARG A 169 0.42 -0.14 -17.20
C ARG A 169 1.69 0.55 -16.71
N LYS A 170 1.69 1.88 -16.70
CA LYS A 170 2.85 2.69 -16.25
C LYS A 170 3.18 2.36 -14.79
N ALA A 171 2.15 2.24 -13.95
CA ALA A 171 2.33 1.84 -12.55
C ALA A 171 2.94 0.45 -12.41
N LEU A 172 2.52 -0.50 -13.25
CA LEU A 172 3.07 -1.86 -13.27
C LEU A 172 4.55 -1.87 -13.67
N VAL A 173 4.91 -1.16 -14.75
CA VAL A 173 6.31 -1.06 -15.22
C VAL A 173 7.19 -0.47 -14.12
N LEU A 174 6.80 0.66 -13.54
CA LEU A 174 7.54 1.33 -12.48
C LEU A 174 7.68 0.47 -11.21
N TYR A 175 6.61 -0.23 -10.82
CA TYR A 175 6.63 -1.07 -9.62
C TYR A 175 7.48 -2.35 -9.81
N SER A 176 7.45 -2.92 -11.02
CA SER A 176 8.26 -4.09 -11.39
C SER A 176 9.75 -3.79 -11.33
N ALA A 177 10.14 -2.56 -11.65
CA ALA A 177 11.53 -2.10 -11.73
C ALA A 177 12.30 -2.22 -10.39
N TRP A 178 11.61 -2.52 -9.29
CA TRP A 178 12.26 -2.80 -8.01
C TRP A 178 13.21 -4.00 -8.07
N SER A 179 12.85 -5.08 -8.78
CA SER A 179 13.70 -6.25 -8.98
C SER A 179 13.20 -7.03 -10.19
N ILE A 180 13.83 -6.84 -11.34
CA ILE A 180 13.37 -7.36 -12.63
C ILE A 180 14.52 -7.92 -13.47
N THR A 181 14.29 -9.00 -14.21
CA THR A 181 15.28 -9.51 -15.18
C THR A 181 15.26 -8.66 -16.46
N ALA A 182 16.39 -8.55 -17.16
CA ALA A 182 16.45 -7.83 -18.44
C ALA A 182 15.40 -8.33 -19.45
N ALA A 183 15.30 -9.65 -19.61
CA ALA A 183 14.34 -10.28 -20.51
C ALA A 183 12.88 -10.00 -20.14
N LEU A 184 12.58 -9.81 -18.85
CA LEU A 184 11.24 -9.44 -18.41
C LEU A 184 10.97 -7.95 -18.60
N LEU A 185 11.97 -7.11 -18.36
CA LEU A 185 11.88 -5.68 -18.60
C LEU A 185 11.57 -5.39 -20.07
N GLU A 186 12.26 -6.07 -21.00
CA GLU A 186 12.02 -5.95 -22.45
C GLU A 186 10.62 -6.39 -22.89
N LYS A 187 9.92 -7.20 -22.09
CA LYS A 187 8.54 -7.62 -22.37
C LYS A 187 7.50 -6.62 -21.89
N ILE A 188 7.79 -5.86 -20.84
CA ILE A 188 6.80 -4.97 -20.20
C ILE A 188 7.05 -3.50 -20.51
N ALA A 189 8.31 -3.13 -20.76
CA ALA A 189 8.74 -1.77 -21.04
C ALA A 189 9.12 -1.64 -22.53
N GLU A 190 8.71 -0.52 -23.11
CA GLU A 190 9.16 -0.07 -24.42
C GLU A 190 10.63 0.36 -24.35
N LYS A 191 11.28 0.42 -25.51
CA LYS A 191 12.72 0.72 -25.58
C LYS A 191 13.08 2.06 -24.94
N ASP A 192 12.24 3.08 -25.14
CA ASP A 192 12.45 4.41 -24.57
C ASP A 192 12.16 4.45 -23.07
N GLU A 193 11.19 3.64 -22.59
CA GLU A 193 10.87 3.50 -21.17
C GLU A 193 12.03 2.87 -20.38
N ARG A 194 12.80 1.94 -20.98
CA ARG A 194 13.97 1.36 -20.29
C ARG A 194 15.03 2.41 -19.95
N ARG A 195 15.37 3.28 -20.90
CA ARG A 195 16.33 4.36 -20.67
C ARG A 195 15.81 5.31 -19.59
N GLU A 196 14.52 5.62 -19.63
CA GLU A 196 13.89 6.45 -18.62
C GLU A 196 13.94 5.81 -17.22
N LEU A 197 13.75 4.49 -17.11
CA LEU A 197 13.91 3.79 -15.83
C LEU A 197 15.33 3.90 -15.29
N GLU A 198 16.36 3.79 -16.15
CA GLU A 198 17.77 4.00 -15.75
C GLU A 198 17.99 5.42 -15.21
N GLU A 199 17.41 6.45 -15.86
CA GLU A 199 17.43 7.84 -15.38
C GLU A 199 16.64 8.05 -14.08
N LEU A 200 15.65 7.20 -13.79
CA LEU A 200 14.89 7.17 -12.54
C LEU A 200 15.55 6.29 -11.45
N GLY A 201 16.75 5.77 -11.73
CA GLY A 201 17.58 5.02 -10.77
C GLY A 201 17.44 3.50 -10.86
N LEU A 202 17.07 2.95 -12.02
CA LEU A 202 17.23 1.52 -12.29
C LEU A 202 18.71 1.23 -12.55
N GLU A 203 19.29 0.29 -11.81
CA GLU A 203 20.68 -0.12 -11.97
C GLU A 203 20.80 -1.60 -12.25
N GLU A 204 21.86 -1.96 -12.97
CA GLU A 204 22.28 -3.35 -13.06
C GLU A 204 22.74 -3.82 -11.68
N TYR A 205 22.09 -4.87 -11.15
CA TYR A 205 22.36 -5.35 -9.81
C TYR A 205 23.19 -6.62 -9.78
N ALA A 206 22.86 -7.57 -10.65
CA ALA A 206 23.51 -8.86 -10.70
C ALA A 206 23.55 -9.43 -12.11
N ARG A 207 24.59 -10.22 -12.38
CA ARG A 207 24.76 -11.03 -13.58
C ARG A 207 24.86 -12.49 -13.17
N PHE A 208 24.10 -13.34 -13.85
CA PHE A 208 24.15 -14.79 -13.69
C PHE A 208 24.45 -15.45 -15.02
N PHE A 209 25.19 -16.54 -15.01
CA PHE A 209 25.47 -17.32 -16.22
C PHE A 209 24.31 -18.28 -16.50
N GLY A 210 23.91 -18.36 -17.77
CA GLY A 210 22.91 -19.31 -18.27
C GLY A 210 23.56 -20.46 -19.05
N ALA A 211 22.92 -21.63 -19.06
CA ALA A 211 23.47 -22.82 -19.71
C ALA A 211 23.41 -22.79 -21.26
N ASP A 212 22.63 -21.91 -21.91
CA ASP A 212 22.50 -21.83 -23.39
C ASP A 212 21.90 -20.50 -23.91
N VAL A 213 22.25 -20.13 -25.17
CA VAL A 213 21.86 -19.02 -26.11
C VAL A 213 21.80 -17.58 -25.56
N ASP A 214 21.51 -17.40 -24.28
CA ASP A 214 21.53 -16.12 -23.56
C ASP A 214 22.49 -16.28 -22.37
N PRO A 215 23.81 -16.08 -22.59
CA PRO A 215 24.85 -16.46 -21.65
C PRO A 215 24.85 -15.61 -20.37
N LEU A 216 24.10 -14.50 -20.35
CA LEU A 216 24.14 -13.53 -19.27
C LEU A 216 22.73 -13.09 -18.86
N ARG A 217 22.24 -13.64 -17.75
CA ARG A 217 20.99 -13.21 -17.13
C ARG A 217 21.27 -12.01 -16.24
N ILE A 218 20.89 -10.84 -16.70
CA ILE A 218 21.00 -9.59 -15.95
C ILE A 218 19.74 -9.39 -15.10
N VAL A 219 19.94 -9.05 -13.83
CA VAL A 219 18.89 -8.57 -12.92
C VAL A 219 19.14 -7.10 -12.65
N TYR A 220 18.11 -6.29 -12.86
CA TYR A 220 18.05 -4.88 -12.50
C TYR A 220 17.31 -4.69 -11.19
N ARG A 221 17.64 -3.60 -10.48
CA ARG A 221 16.90 -3.16 -9.30
C ARG A 221 16.80 -1.65 -9.24
N ALA A 222 15.87 -1.13 -8.46
CA ALA A 222 15.85 0.27 -8.11
C ALA A 222 16.95 0.59 -7.07
N GLN A 223 17.72 1.65 -7.32
CA GLN A 223 18.69 2.19 -6.37
C GLN A 223 18.01 2.68 -5.09
N PRO A 224 18.57 2.39 -3.90
CA PRO A 224 18.16 3.01 -2.64
C PRO A 224 18.02 4.53 -2.76
N GLY A 225 16.88 5.07 -2.31
CA GLY A 225 16.59 6.50 -2.32
C GLY A 225 16.26 7.13 -3.69
N SER A 226 16.34 6.37 -4.79
CA SER A 226 15.99 6.86 -6.13
C SER A 226 14.49 7.14 -6.30
N PRO A 227 14.08 7.88 -7.34
CA PRO A 227 12.66 8.02 -7.70
C PRO A 227 11.89 6.69 -7.74
N LEU A 228 12.47 5.63 -8.32
CA LEU A 228 11.81 4.32 -8.36
C LEU A 228 11.60 3.72 -6.96
N ALA A 229 12.60 3.80 -6.07
CA ALA A 229 12.46 3.34 -4.70
C ALA A 229 11.39 4.15 -3.94
N ARG A 230 11.39 5.47 -4.10
CA ARG A 230 10.41 6.38 -3.48
C ARG A 230 8.99 6.12 -3.98
N TYR A 231 8.82 5.82 -5.28
CA TYR A 231 7.54 5.40 -5.85
C TYR A 231 7.01 4.13 -5.22
N ARG A 232 7.85 3.10 -5.04
CA ARG A 232 7.42 1.89 -4.32
C ARG A 232 6.94 2.20 -2.91
N CYS A 233 7.59 3.11 -2.20
CA CYS A 233 7.15 3.53 -0.87
C CYS A 233 5.81 4.26 -0.87
N LEU A 234 5.55 5.09 -1.88
CA LEU A 234 4.25 5.72 -2.08
C LEU A 234 3.15 4.67 -2.33
N VAL A 235 3.42 3.67 -3.18
CA VAL A 235 2.49 2.54 -3.42
C VAL A 235 2.24 1.75 -2.13
N HIS A 236 3.29 1.42 -1.36
CA HIS A 236 3.14 0.75 -0.07
C HIS A 236 2.26 1.57 0.91
N ALA A 237 2.46 2.89 0.99
CA ALA A 237 1.66 3.76 1.83
C ALA A 237 0.19 3.80 1.41
N GLY A 238 -0.08 3.90 0.10
CA GLY A 238 -1.43 3.84 -0.41
C GLY A 238 -2.11 2.49 -0.11
N ALA A 239 -1.39 1.38 -0.27
CA ALA A 239 -1.94 0.05 -0.06
C ALA A 239 -2.36 -0.15 1.41
N ARG A 240 -1.57 0.36 2.37
CA ARG A 240 -1.94 0.35 3.80
C ARG A 240 -3.23 1.11 4.06
N LEU A 241 -3.40 2.30 3.45
CA LEU A 241 -4.62 3.08 3.61
C LEU A 241 -5.83 2.32 3.04
N LEU A 242 -5.67 1.71 1.86
CA LEU A 242 -6.72 0.89 1.23
C LEU A 242 -7.09 -0.36 2.04
N GLN A 243 -6.17 -0.90 2.85
CA GLN A 243 -6.40 -2.06 3.73
C GLN A 243 -7.01 -1.72 5.10
N LEU A 244 -7.24 -0.44 5.42
CA LEU A 244 -7.86 -0.07 6.71
C LEU A 244 -9.34 -0.48 6.77
N SER A 245 -9.70 -1.26 7.78
CA SER A 245 -11.08 -1.70 8.02
C SER A 245 -12.02 -0.55 8.41
N GLU A 246 -11.47 0.52 8.99
CA GLU A 246 -12.19 1.75 9.34
C GLU A 246 -12.85 2.41 8.11
N LEU A 247 -12.29 2.19 6.92
CA LEU A 247 -12.80 2.75 5.67
C LEU A 247 -13.78 1.81 4.93
N GLU A 248 -13.83 0.53 5.26
CA GLU A 248 -14.66 -0.48 4.56
C GLU A 248 -16.16 -0.23 4.72
N ALA A 249 -16.56 0.37 5.84
CA ALA A 249 -17.96 0.70 6.07
C ALA A 249 -18.47 1.74 5.06
N PHE A 250 -17.59 2.63 4.60
CA PHE A 250 -17.93 3.82 3.82
C PHE A 250 -17.61 3.69 2.33
N TYR A 251 -16.57 2.94 1.99
CA TYR A 251 -16.09 2.83 0.61
C TYR A 251 -15.95 1.39 0.18
N LYS A 252 -16.42 1.09 -1.04
CA LYS A 252 -16.04 -0.13 -1.75
C LYS A 252 -14.66 0.10 -2.36
N LYS A 253 -13.63 -0.40 -1.68
CA LYS A 253 -12.23 -0.23 -2.07
C LYS A 253 -11.73 -1.48 -2.79
N PRO A 254 -10.90 -1.35 -3.82
CA PRO A 254 -10.14 -2.47 -4.32
C PRO A 254 -9.02 -2.84 -3.33
N ASP A 255 -8.45 -4.03 -3.46
CA ASP A 255 -7.29 -4.48 -2.68
C ASP A 255 -6.13 -4.73 -3.66
N PRO A 256 -5.24 -3.73 -3.88
CA PRO A 256 -4.18 -3.81 -4.88
C PRO A 256 -3.23 -4.98 -4.63
N VAL A 257 -2.96 -5.31 -3.36
CA VAL A 257 -2.05 -6.41 -3.02
C VAL A 257 -2.69 -7.75 -3.40
N LYS A 258 -3.97 -7.94 -3.06
CA LYS A 258 -4.73 -9.12 -3.46
C LYS A 258 -4.89 -9.21 -4.98
N ASP A 259 -5.18 -8.11 -5.65
CA ASP A 259 -5.41 -8.10 -7.10
C ASP A 259 -4.11 -8.38 -7.87
N MET A 260 -2.97 -7.83 -7.43
CA MET A 260 -1.64 -8.18 -7.93
C MET A 260 -1.34 -9.67 -7.73
N LEU A 261 -1.60 -10.21 -6.53
CA LEU A 261 -1.37 -11.61 -6.25
C LEU A 261 -2.23 -12.51 -7.16
N GLN A 262 -3.52 -12.21 -7.30
CA GLN A 262 -4.40 -12.95 -8.19
C GLN A 262 -3.94 -12.89 -9.64
N ALA A 263 -3.49 -11.73 -10.10
CA ALA A 263 -2.94 -11.57 -11.44
C ALA A 263 -1.68 -12.43 -11.63
N ALA A 264 -0.73 -12.36 -10.69
CA ALA A 264 0.48 -13.17 -10.72
C ALA A 264 0.18 -14.68 -10.70
N MET A 265 -0.75 -15.13 -9.86
CA MET A 265 -1.14 -16.54 -9.76
C MET A 265 -1.82 -17.07 -11.03
N ARG A 266 -2.54 -16.23 -11.79
CA ARG A 266 -3.04 -16.61 -13.12
C ARG A 266 -1.91 -16.87 -14.13
N HIS A 267 -0.79 -16.17 -14.01
CA HIS A 267 0.38 -16.43 -14.85
C HIS A 267 1.13 -17.69 -14.38
N VAL A 268 1.29 -17.87 -13.08
CA VAL A 268 1.90 -19.08 -12.51
C VAL A 268 1.11 -20.34 -12.88
N SER A 269 -0.23 -20.31 -12.83
CA SER A 269 -1.05 -21.47 -13.17
C SER A 269 -0.98 -21.89 -14.64
N ARG A 270 -0.58 -20.96 -15.53
CA ARG A 270 -0.35 -21.21 -16.96
C ARG A 270 1.09 -21.61 -17.27
N ALA A 271 2.01 -21.52 -16.30
CA ALA A 271 3.39 -21.96 -16.47
C ALA A 271 3.47 -23.49 -16.62
N SER A 272 4.60 -23.96 -17.15
CA SER A 272 4.85 -25.40 -17.28
C SER A 272 4.78 -26.08 -15.91
N LYS A 273 4.54 -27.40 -15.91
CA LYS A 273 4.43 -28.17 -14.66
C LYS A 273 5.73 -28.08 -13.86
N GLU A 274 6.86 -28.13 -14.55
CA GLU A 274 8.21 -28.09 -13.99
C GLU A 274 8.47 -26.76 -13.27
N LEU A 275 8.08 -25.62 -13.88
CA LEU A 275 8.24 -24.30 -13.25
C LEU A 275 7.37 -24.15 -12.00
N ARG A 276 6.15 -24.71 -12.01
CA ARG A 276 5.27 -24.70 -10.84
C ARG A 276 5.82 -25.57 -9.71
N GLU A 277 6.32 -26.76 -10.04
CA GLU A 277 6.96 -27.65 -9.07
C GLU A 277 8.22 -27.01 -8.47
N LEU A 278 8.99 -26.27 -9.26
CA LEU A 278 10.15 -25.52 -8.79
C LEU A 278 9.75 -24.42 -7.79
N LEU A 279 8.71 -23.62 -8.08
CA LEU A 279 8.19 -22.61 -7.13
C LEU A 279 7.73 -23.25 -5.81
N ASP A 280 7.01 -24.37 -5.89
CA ASP A 280 6.56 -25.13 -4.73
C ASP A 280 7.74 -25.65 -3.89
N LEU A 281 8.80 -26.10 -4.55
CA LEU A 281 10.02 -26.57 -3.93
C LEU A 281 10.79 -25.43 -3.26
N MET A 282 10.90 -24.28 -3.92
CA MET A 282 11.49 -23.06 -3.35
C MET A 282 10.72 -22.62 -2.09
N ALA A 283 9.39 -22.61 -2.15
CA ALA A 283 8.55 -22.21 -1.01
C ALA A 283 8.67 -23.19 0.17
N SER A 284 8.85 -24.48 -0.12
CA SER A 284 9.04 -25.53 0.88
C SER A 284 10.41 -25.46 1.56
N ASN A 285 11.42 -24.92 0.88
CA ASN A 285 12.78 -24.71 1.42
C ASN A 285 12.99 -23.29 1.99
N ALA A 286 11.95 -22.46 2.04
CA ALA A 286 12.04 -21.12 2.60
C ALA A 286 12.45 -21.14 4.08
N SER A 287 13.51 -20.39 4.40
CA SER A 287 14.06 -20.23 5.75
C SER A 287 13.24 -19.30 6.63
N GLN A 288 12.53 -18.34 6.02
CA GLN A 288 11.70 -17.38 6.72
C GLN A 288 10.38 -17.20 5.99
N ARG A 289 9.32 -16.92 6.77
CA ARG A 289 7.98 -16.63 6.26
C ARG A 289 7.40 -15.45 7.02
N SER A 290 6.81 -14.50 6.32
CA SER A 290 6.10 -13.37 6.94
C SER A 290 4.76 -13.10 6.26
N GLN A 291 3.83 -12.49 7.01
CA GLN A 291 2.49 -12.14 6.53
C GLN A 291 2.44 -10.79 5.81
N CYS A 292 3.55 -10.06 5.74
CA CYS A 292 3.60 -8.76 5.10
C CYS A 292 4.77 -8.68 4.13
N LEU A 293 4.67 -7.77 3.16
CA LEU A 293 5.75 -7.55 2.20
C LEU A 293 7.03 -7.09 2.94
N PRO A 294 8.23 -7.22 2.34
CA PRO A 294 9.45 -6.78 3.00
C PRO A 294 9.49 -5.26 3.10
N ARG A 295 10.18 -4.78 4.12
CA ARG A 295 10.42 -3.36 4.33
C ARG A 295 11.47 -2.89 3.32
N ALA A 296 11.02 -2.44 2.16
CA ALA A 296 11.85 -1.92 1.05
C ALA A 296 12.44 -0.53 1.36
N GLU A 297 13.10 -0.38 2.52
CA GLU A 297 13.65 0.89 3.05
C GLU A 297 12.60 2.00 3.28
N CYS A 298 11.32 1.70 3.10
CA CYS A 298 10.25 2.66 3.27
C CYS A 298 10.05 3.04 4.74
N PRO A 299 9.80 4.33 5.05
CA PRO A 299 9.34 4.73 6.37
C PRO A 299 7.96 4.11 6.65
N GLY A 300 7.81 3.49 7.82
CA GLY A 300 6.60 2.77 8.22
C GLY A 300 6.61 1.25 7.99
N GLU A 301 5.52 0.61 8.41
CA GLU A 301 5.29 -0.83 8.24
C GLU A 301 4.96 -1.17 6.78
N PRO A 302 5.32 -2.34 6.27
CA PRO A 302 4.92 -2.77 4.93
C PRO A 302 3.43 -3.19 4.89
N PRO A 303 2.77 -3.14 3.73
CA PRO A 303 1.42 -3.68 3.58
C PRO A 303 1.43 -5.21 3.73
N CYS A 304 0.32 -5.75 4.23
CA CYS A 304 0.20 -7.18 4.50
C CYS A 304 -0.45 -7.93 3.34
N LEU A 305 -0.08 -9.20 3.20
CA LEU A 305 -0.61 -10.11 2.19
C LEU A 305 -2.02 -10.59 2.59
N PRO A 306 -2.86 -10.95 1.62
CA PRO A 306 -4.15 -11.57 1.94
C PRO A 306 -3.96 -12.92 2.63
N LEU A 307 -4.96 -13.33 3.43
CA LEU A 307 -4.97 -14.64 4.09
C LEU A 307 -4.71 -15.77 3.08
N GLY A 308 -3.85 -16.72 3.46
CA GLY A 308 -3.44 -17.83 2.60
C GLY A 308 -2.22 -17.52 1.72
N ALA A 309 -1.64 -16.33 1.79
CA ALA A 309 -0.37 -16.00 1.15
C ALA A 309 0.69 -15.62 2.19
N VAL A 310 1.94 -15.93 1.89
CA VAL A 310 3.10 -15.57 2.71
C VAL A 310 4.24 -15.07 1.86
N TRP A 311 5.03 -14.15 2.40
CA TRP A 311 6.33 -13.79 1.86
C TRP A 311 7.35 -14.81 2.32
N ALA A 312 7.93 -15.56 1.39
CA ALA A 312 8.89 -16.63 1.64
C ALA A 312 10.30 -16.18 1.25
N GLU A 313 11.27 -16.34 2.15
CA GLU A 313 12.68 -16.05 1.89
C GLU A 313 13.53 -17.32 1.92
N LEU A 314 14.33 -17.53 0.89
CA LEU A 314 15.36 -18.56 0.86
C LEU A 314 16.72 -17.98 0.47
N ASP A 315 17.77 -18.52 1.04
CA ASP A 315 19.14 -18.29 0.60
C ASP A 315 19.54 -19.42 -0.36
N VAL A 316 20.21 -19.07 -1.46
CA VAL A 316 20.56 -19.95 -2.58
C VAL A 316 22.02 -19.77 -2.90
N GLU A 317 22.77 -20.87 -2.89
CA GLU A 317 24.15 -20.88 -3.37
C GLU A 317 24.14 -21.00 -4.90
N VAL A 318 24.89 -20.14 -5.57
CA VAL A 318 25.04 -20.11 -7.02
C VAL A 318 26.48 -20.46 -7.37
N GLU A 319 26.64 -21.47 -8.21
CA GLU A 319 27.90 -21.97 -8.74
C GLU A 319 27.76 -22.11 -10.26
N ASP A 320 28.44 -21.24 -11.00
CA ASP A 320 28.29 -21.06 -12.45
C ASP A 320 26.83 -20.88 -12.91
N THR A 321 26.24 -21.91 -13.49
CA THR A 321 24.85 -21.93 -14.02
C THR A 321 23.87 -22.66 -13.10
N LEU A 322 24.36 -23.22 -11.98
CA LEU A 322 23.58 -24.04 -11.04
C LEU A 322 23.25 -23.25 -9.77
N ALA A 323 22.02 -23.40 -9.30
CA ALA A 323 21.48 -22.86 -8.07
C ALA A 323 21.14 -23.99 -7.10
N LYS A 324 21.72 -23.98 -5.91
CA LYS A 324 21.51 -24.96 -4.84
C LYS A 324 20.51 -24.41 -3.82
N LEU A 325 19.32 -25.01 -3.75
CA LEU A 325 18.15 -24.58 -2.98
C LEU A 325 18.10 -25.20 -1.57
N GLY A 326 19.24 -25.32 -0.88
CA GLY A 326 19.33 -25.97 0.43
C GLY A 326 19.66 -27.46 0.35
N LYS A 327 18.84 -28.35 0.95
CA LYS A 327 19.14 -29.77 1.21
C LYS A 327 19.26 -30.67 -0.04
N GLY A 328 20.20 -30.37 -0.94
CA GLY A 328 20.52 -31.19 -2.12
C GLY A 328 19.61 -30.99 -3.33
N VAL A 329 18.79 -29.94 -3.35
CA VAL A 329 18.01 -29.56 -4.54
C VAL A 329 18.86 -28.63 -5.40
N GLU A 330 19.04 -29.00 -6.66
CA GLU A 330 19.75 -28.20 -7.66
C GLU A 330 18.79 -27.83 -8.80
N ALA A 331 18.89 -26.60 -9.30
CA ALA A 331 18.15 -26.11 -10.46
C ALA A 331 19.03 -25.20 -11.30
N GLY A 332 18.75 -25.06 -12.59
CA GLY A 332 19.43 -24.05 -13.40
C GLY A 332 19.05 -22.64 -12.95
N VAL A 333 20.02 -21.72 -12.86
CA VAL A 333 19.74 -20.32 -12.49
C VAL A 333 18.72 -19.70 -13.45
N GLY A 334 18.82 -19.99 -14.74
CA GLY A 334 17.85 -19.53 -15.75
C GLY A 334 16.43 -20.07 -15.54
N GLU A 335 16.29 -21.32 -15.10
CA GLU A 335 15.00 -21.95 -14.81
C GLU A 335 14.36 -21.30 -13.58
N LEU A 336 15.16 -21.07 -12.55
CA LEU A 336 14.75 -20.38 -11.33
C LEU A 336 14.25 -18.96 -11.62
N LEU A 337 15.00 -18.18 -12.40
CA LEU A 337 14.58 -16.83 -12.80
C LEU A 337 13.32 -16.86 -13.67
N SER A 338 13.19 -17.86 -14.53
CA SER A 338 12.00 -18.06 -15.36
C SER A 338 10.77 -18.41 -14.50
N ALA A 339 10.95 -19.23 -13.47
CA ALA A 339 9.90 -19.60 -12.53
C ALA A 339 9.41 -18.38 -11.71
N LEU A 340 10.32 -17.48 -11.32
CA LEU A 340 10.00 -16.25 -10.59
C LEU A 340 9.40 -15.15 -11.47
N SER A 341 9.62 -15.20 -12.79
CA SER A 341 9.25 -14.11 -13.71
C SER A 341 7.78 -13.64 -13.56
N PRO A 342 6.77 -14.54 -13.48
CA PRO A 342 5.38 -14.13 -13.23
C PRO A 342 5.18 -13.30 -11.96
N LEU A 343 5.96 -13.55 -10.90
CA LEU A 343 5.88 -12.82 -9.63
C LEU A 343 6.65 -11.48 -9.72
N MET A 344 7.78 -11.46 -10.43
CA MET A 344 8.61 -10.26 -10.62
C MET A 344 7.84 -9.15 -11.36
N ILE A 345 6.98 -9.50 -12.35
CA ILE A 345 6.11 -8.54 -13.05
C ILE A 345 5.22 -7.75 -12.08
N TYR A 346 4.83 -8.35 -10.95
CA TYR A 346 3.95 -7.69 -9.98
C TYR A 346 4.74 -7.23 -8.75
N GLY A 347 6.07 -7.20 -8.82
CA GLY A 347 6.94 -6.84 -7.69
C GLY A 347 6.78 -7.76 -6.47
N LEU A 348 6.31 -8.99 -6.69
CA LEU A 348 6.06 -10.04 -5.69
C LEU A 348 7.20 -11.06 -5.62
N ALA A 349 8.34 -10.77 -6.24
CA ALA A 349 9.59 -11.50 -6.09
C ALA A 349 10.76 -10.51 -6.13
N ILE A 350 11.77 -10.76 -5.30
CA ILE A 350 12.98 -9.95 -5.14
C ILE A 350 14.17 -10.91 -5.11
N ILE A 351 15.26 -10.48 -5.76
CA ILE A 351 16.55 -11.18 -5.74
C ILE A 351 17.59 -10.23 -5.16
N GLU A 352 18.21 -10.63 -4.05
CA GLU A 352 19.25 -9.87 -3.35
C GLU A 352 20.55 -10.67 -3.36
N LYS A 353 21.64 -10.10 -3.87
CA LYS A 353 22.98 -10.68 -3.76
C LYS A 353 23.50 -10.42 -2.34
N ARG A 354 23.80 -11.49 -1.61
CA ARG A 354 24.57 -11.46 -0.37
C ARG A 354 26.01 -11.76 -0.73
N TYR A 355 26.85 -10.73 -0.81
CA TYR A 355 28.27 -10.93 -1.06
C TYR A 355 28.85 -11.81 0.04
N ASP A 356 29.48 -12.92 -0.33
CA ASP A 356 30.34 -13.69 0.54
C ASP A 356 31.67 -13.88 -0.20
N GLY A 357 32.79 -13.68 0.48
CA GLY A 357 34.12 -13.41 -0.11
C GLY A 357 34.83 -14.60 -0.76
N GLY A 358 34.15 -15.39 -1.61
CA GLY A 358 34.73 -16.54 -2.34
C GLY A 358 34.11 -16.80 -3.71
N ASP A 359 34.44 -17.95 -4.32
CA ASP A 359 33.99 -18.36 -5.68
C ASP A 359 32.48 -18.71 -5.76
N LYS A 360 31.81 -18.85 -4.62
CA LYS A 360 30.37 -19.16 -4.53
C LYS A 360 29.58 -17.89 -4.27
N GLY A 361 28.59 -17.62 -5.12
CA GLY A 361 27.65 -16.52 -4.91
C GLY A 361 26.52 -16.94 -3.98
N LEU A 362 26.20 -16.15 -2.95
CA LEU A 362 24.97 -16.32 -2.19
C LEU A 362 23.92 -15.32 -2.67
N ILE A 363 22.76 -15.81 -3.08
CA ILE A 363 21.60 -14.95 -3.36
C ILE A 363 20.47 -15.27 -2.41
N ARG A 364 19.79 -14.23 -1.97
CA ARG A 364 18.53 -14.31 -1.27
C ARG A 364 17.42 -14.10 -2.28
N ILE A 365 16.50 -15.06 -2.33
CA ILE A 365 15.28 -14.95 -3.12
C ILE A 365 14.13 -14.81 -2.14
N ALA A 366 13.31 -13.81 -2.38
CA ALA A 366 12.19 -13.50 -1.55
C ALA A 366 10.95 -13.33 -2.42
N PHE A 367 9.88 -14.09 -2.18
CA PHE A 367 8.73 -14.11 -3.09
C PHE A 367 7.42 -14.49 -2.38
N VAL A 368 6.29 -14.12 -2.99
CA VAL A 368 4.98 -14.54 -2.46
C VAL A 368 4.67 -15.98 -2.85
N ALA A 369 4.34 -16.79 -1.85
CA ALA A 369 3.92 -18.18 -2.01
C ALA A 369 2.55 -18.43 -1.34
N GLU A 370 1.83 -19.44 -1.85
CA GLU A 370 0.62 -19.92 -1.18
C GLU A 370 0.98 -20.63 0.13
N GLN A 371 0.27 -20.28 1.20
CA GLN A 371 0.37 -20.95 2.48
C GLN A 371 -0.38 -22.27 2.40
N LYS A 372 0.31 -23.36 2.06
CA LYS A 372 -0.25 -24.70 2.22
C LYS A 372 -0.51 -24.94 3.71
N PRO A 373 -1.71 -25.43 4.11
CA PRO A 373 -1.94 -25.84 5.48
C PRO A 373 -0.85 -26.84 5.88
N PRO A 374 -0.40 -26.84 7.16
CA PRO A 374 0.53 -27.85 7.61
C PRO A 374 -0.05 -29.20 7.20
N ARG A 375 0.72 -30.00 6.44
CA ARG A 375 0.33 -31.38 6.20
C ARG A 375 0.24 -31.98 7.59
N ASP A 376 -0.99 -32.22 8.06
CA ASP A 376 -1.22 -33.04 9.24
C ASP A 376 -0.35 -34.27 9.02
N LYS A 377 0.60 -34.50 9.94
CA LYS A 377 1.39 -35.71 9.93
C LYS A 377 0.35 -36.82 10.02
N ALA A 378 0.07 -37.48 8.89
CA ALA A 378 -0.77 -38.65 8.86
C ALA A 378 -0.17 -39.61 9.89
N GLY A 379 -0.90 -39.76 10.99
CA GLY A 379 -0.55 -40.67 12.08
C GLY A 379 -0.71 -42.11 11.65
#